data_AF-A0A839S4B2-F1
#
_entry.id   AF-A0A839S4B2-F1
#
_cell.length_a   1.000
_cell.length_b   1.000
_cell.length_c   1.000
_cell.angle_alpha   90.00
_cell.angle_beta   90.00
_cell.angle_gamma   90.00
#
_symmetry.space_group_name_H-M   'P 1'
#
loop_
_entity.id
_entity.type
_entity.pdbx_description
1 polymer ?
#
loop_
_entity_poly.entity_id
_entity_poly.type
_entity_poly.pdbx_seq_one_letter_code
_entity_poly.pdbx_strand_id
1 'polypeptide(L)'
;MNSTEPQPPEAETWARVHASEDFQRLRKRLRNFVFPMTALFLVWYLTYVLLADYAHDFMSIKVMGNINLGLILGLLQFVSTFVITGLYVRYANRKLDPIAESVRAEVEGGDKQ
;
A
#
# COMPACT_ATOMS: atom_id res chain seq x y z
N MET A 1 -51.00 10.27 14.99
CA MET A 1 -49.59 9.95 15.31
C MET A 1 -49.39 8.47 15.11
N ASN A 2 -48.46 8.06 14.24
CA ASN A 2 -47.67 6.86 14.46
C ASN A 2 -46.40 6.97 13.61
N SER A 3 -45.23 6.86 14.23
CA SER A 3 -43.95 6.93 13.53
C SER A 3 -43.47 5.51 13.27
N THR A 4 -43.33 5.15 12.00
CA THR A 4 -42.70 3.89 11.59
C THR A 4 -41.58 4.20 10.61
N GLU A 5 -40.45 4.69 11.14
CA GLU A 5 -39.17 4.61 10.44
C GLU A 5 -38.65 3.17 10.56
N PRO A 6 -38.53 2.42 9.45
CA PRO A 6 -37.73 1.21 9.44
C PRO A 6 -36.26 1.64 9.27
N GLN A 7 -35.54 1.81 10.38
CA GLN A 7 -34.08 1.91 10.35
C GLN A 7 -33.51 0.72 9.54
N PRO A 8 -32.68 0.96 8.51
CA PRO A 8 -32.29 -0.10 7.58
C PRO A 8 -31.41 -1.17 8.25
N PRO A 9 -31.71 -2.48 8.07
CA PRO A 9 -30.95 -3.58 8.68
C PRO A 9 -29.56 -3.82 8.01
N GLU A 10 -29.15 -2.93 7.12
CA GLU A 10 -27.85 -2.95 6.42
C GLU A 10 -26.70 -3.03 7.44
N ALA A 11 -26.67 -2.16 8.44
CA ALA A 11 -25.54 -2.03 9.37
C ALA A 11 -25.21 -3.33 10.13
N GLU A 12 -26.22 -4.11 10.55
CA GLU A 12 -26.00 -5.42 11.18
C GLU A 12 -25.59 -6.52 10.19
N THR A 13 -25.88 -6.33 8.91
CA THR A 13 -25.54 -7.27 7.83
C THR A 13 -24.08 -7.05 7.41
N TRP A 14 -23.67 -5.79 7.18
CA TRP A 14 -22.28 -5.39 6.98
C TRP A 14 -21.37 -5.88 8.13
N ALA A 15 -21.81 -5.75 9.38
CA ALA A 15 -21.08 -6.22 10.56
C ALA A 15 -20.84 -7.74 10.56
N ARG A 16 -21.79 -8.54 10.05
CA ARG A 16 -21.68 -10.01 9.99
C ARG A 16 -20.79 -10.50 8.85
N VAL A 17 -20.77 -9.82 7.70
CA VAL A 17 -19.88 -10.17 6.57
C VAL A 17 -18.42 -9.72 6.82
N HIS A 18 -18.20 -8.71 7.65
CA HIS A 18 -16.84 -8.30 8.08
C HIS A 18 -16.19 -9.22 9.13
N ALA A 19 -16.89 -10.22 9.68
CA ALA A 19 -16.31 -11.21 10.57
C ALA A 19 -15.67 -12.37 9.77
N SER A 20 -14.41 -12.76 9.98
CA SER A 20 -13.31 -12.14 10.73
C SER A 20 -11.95 -12.74 10.32
N GLU A 21 -11.93 -14.05 10.05
CA GLU A 21 -10.75 -14.87 9.71
C GLU A 21 -10.04 -14.44 8.41
N ASP A 22 -10.69 -14.54 7.24
CA ASP A 22 -9.99 -14.40 5.95
C ASP A 22 -9.53 -12.97 5.67
N PHE A 23 -10.28 -11.96 6.14
CA PHE A 23 -9.85 -10.57 6.03
C PHE A 23 -8.57 -10.31 6.84
N GLN A 24 -8.38 -10.99 7.98
CA GLN A 24 -7.16 -10.99 8.78
C GLN A 24 -6.05 -11.86 8.16
N ARG A 25 -6.37 -13.03 7.59
CA ARG A 25 -5.39 -13.89 6.89
C ARG A 25 -4.76 -13.16 5.70
N LEU A 26 -5.55 -12.42 4.91
CA LEU A 26 -5.05 -11.50 3.89
C LEU A 26 -4.22 -10.36 4.52
N ARG A 27 -4.75 -9.67 5.54
CA ARG A 27 -4.02 -8.56 6.21
C ARG A 27 -2.65 -9.01 6.74
N LYS A 28 -2.55 -10.23 7.27
CA LYS A 28 -1.31 -10.86 7.75
C LYS A 28 -0.36 -11.18 6.60
N ARG A 29 -0.85 -11.73 5.47
CA ARG A 29 -0.04 -11.95 4.25
C ARG A 29 0.53 -10.65 3.66
N LEU A 30 -0.30 -9.62 3.48
CA LEU A 30 0.16 -8.33 2.95
C LEU A 30 1.12 -7.64 3.94
N ARG A 31 0.86 -7.67 5.26
CA ARG A 31 1.80 -7.13 6.26
C ARG A 31 3.13 -7.88 6.25
N ASN A 32 3.11 -9.21 6.12
CA ASN A 32 4.32 -10.05 5.98
C ASN A 32 5.08 -9.85 4.66
N PHE A 33 4.52 -9.13 3.68
CA PHE A 33 5.20 -8.78 2.43
C PHE A 33 5.75 -7.35 2.48
N VAL A 34 4.93 -6.39 2.92
CA VAL A 34 5.31 -4.97 2.99
C VAL A 34 6.31 -4.67 4.11
N PHE A 35 6.19 -5.28 5.30
CA PHE A 35 7.18 -5.04 6.37
C PHE A 35 8.62 -5.41 5.99
N PRO A 36 8.92 -6.61 5.44
CA PRO A 36 10.28 -6.92 5.03
C PRO A 36 10.75 -6.07 3.84
N MET A 37 9.86 -5.64 2.91
CA MET A 37 10.20 -4.64 1.90
C MET A 37 10.62 -3.30 2.53
N THR A 38 9.82 -2.76 3.47
CA THR A 38 10.12 -1.49 4.13
C THR A 38 11.38 -1.59 4.99
N ALA A 39 11.60 -2.72 5.67
CA ALA A 39 12.84 -2.97 6.40
C ALA A 39 14.06 -3.04 5.46
N LEU A 40 13.95 -3.74 4.32
CA LEU A 40 15.00 -3.79 3.30
C LEU A 40 15.28 -2.40 2.71
N PHE A 41 14.25 -1.59 2.47
CA PHE A 41 14.40 -0.20 2.03
C PHE A 41 15.09 0.67 3.09
N LEU A 42 14.74 0.53 4.38
CA LEU A 42 15.40 1.27 5.46
C LEU A 42 16.88 0.85 5.60
N VAL A 43 17.20 -0.44 5.49
CA VAL A 43 18.59 -0.93 5.44
C VAL A 43 19.32 -0.35 4.22
N TRP A 44 18.72 -0.41 3.03
CA TRP A 44 19.28 0.15 1.80
C TRP A 44 19.49 1.66 1.86
N TYR A 45 18.56 2.40 2.47
CA TYR A 45 18.68 3.84 2.73
C TYR A 45 19.85 4.14 3.68
N LEU A 46 19.97 3.41 4.79
CA LEU A 46 21.10 3.56 5.72
C LEU A 46 22.43 3.18 5.06
N THR A 47 22.47 2.13 4.24
CA THR A 47 23.64 1.77 3.42
C THR A 47 24.01 2.91 2.47
N TYR A 48 23.04 3.53 1.79
CA TYR A 48 23.28 4.69 0.92
C TYR A 48 23.84 5.89 1.71
N VAL A 49 23.28 6.21 2.88
CA VAL A 49 23.79 7.31 3.73
C VAL A 49 25.22 7.03 4.20
N LEU A 50 25.54 5.79 4.60
CA LEU A 50 26.89 5.41 5.00
C LEU A 50 27.88 5.45 3.81
N LEU A 51 27.46 5.06 2.60
CA LEU A 51 28.30 5.23 1.40
C LEU A 51 28.48 6.70 1.02
N ALA A 52 27.46 7.54 1.22
CA ALA A 52 27.54 8.98 0.97
C ALA A 52 28.54 9.69 1.91
N ASP A 53 28.54 9.31 3.19
CA ASP A 53 29.39 9.90 4.23
C ASP A 53 30.83 9.35 4.16
N TYR A 54 31.00 8.02 4.17
CA TYR A 54 32.33 7.38 4.29
C TYR A 54 33.00 7.03 2.95
N ALA A 55 32.23 6.85 1.87
CA ALA A 55 32.74 6.32 0.59
C ALA A 55 32.58 7.35 -0.56
N HIS A 56 32.96 8.59 -0.30
CA HIS A 56 32.87 9.70 -1.27
C HIS A 56 33.53 9.39 -2.62
N ASP A 57 34.70 8.73 -2.62
CA ASP A 57 35.35 8.28 -3.85
C ASP A 57 34.48 7.30 -4.65
N PHE A 58 33.81 6.37 -3.96
CA PHE A 58 32.92 5.38 -4.57
C PHE A 58 31.65 6.02 -5.13
N MET A 59 31.11 7.02 -4.43
CA MET A 59 30.00 7.86 -4.90
C MET A 59 30.40 8.71 -6.11
N SER A 60 31.68 9.10 -6.23
CA SER A 60 32.22 9.88 -7.34
C SER A 60 32.42 9.08 -8.64
N ILE A 61 32.43 7.73 -8.57
CA ILE A 61 32.66 6.85 -9.72
C ILE A 61 31.70 7.20 -10.85
N LYS A 62 32.25 7.68 -11.97
CA LYS A 62 31.50 8.03 -13.17
C LYS A 62 31.11 6.76 -13.92
N VAL A 63 29.81 6.52 -14.05
CA VAL A 63 29.25 5.35 -14.74
C VAL A 63 28.99 5.67 -16.22
N MET A 64 28.51 6.89 -16.53
CA MET A 64 28.31 7.33 -17.91
C MET A 64 28.44 8.86 -18.02
N GLY A 65 29.51 9.34 -18.63
CA GLY A 65 29.79 10.78 -18.76
C GLY A 65 29.89 11.47 -17.40
N ASN A 66 28.97 12.39 -17.12
CA ASN A 66 28.88 13.09 -15.82
C ASN A 66 27.96 12.39 -14.80
N ILE A 67 27.29 11.28 -15.16
CA ILE A 67 26.48 10.51 -14.21
C ILE A 67 27.41 9.69 -13.33
N ASN A 68 27.44 10.01 -12.04
CA ASN A 68 28.16 9.25 -11.02
C ASN A 68 27.26 8.23 -10.30
N LEU A 69 27.89 7.29 -9.60
CA LEU A 69 27.19 6.23 -8.89
C LEU A 69 26.28 6.78 -7.79
N GLY A 70 26.69 7.87 -7.12
CA GLY A 70 25.87 8.57 -6.13
C GLY A 70 24.54 9.11 -6.67
N LEU A 71 24.54 9.70 -7.88
CA LEU A 71 23.31 10.14 -8.56
C LEU A 71 22.39 8.97 -8.89
N ILE A 72 22.93 7.84 -9.34
CA ILE A 72 22.15 6.63 -9.65
C ILE A 72 21.51 6.08 -8.38
N LEU A 73 22.27 5.94 -7.29
CA LEU A 73 21.78 5.44 -6.01
C LEU A 73 20.76 6.39 -5.37
N GLY A 74 20.98 7.71 -5.45
CA GLY A 74 20.05 8.73 -4.98
C GLY A 74 18.73 8.73 -5.76
N LEU A 75 18.78 8.61 -7.09
CA LEU A 75 17.59 8.43 -7.92
C LEU A 75 16.86 7.13 -7.59
N LEU A 76 17.59 6.06 -7.27
CA LEU A 76 17.01 4.79 -6.82
C LEU A 76 16.20 4.95 -5.54
N GLN A 77 16.62 5.78 -4.57
CA GLN A 77 15.84 6.07 -3.35
C GLN A 77 14.46 6.68 -3.66
N PHE A 78 14.40 7.63 -4.61
CA PHE A 78 13.12 8.19 -5.08
C PHE A 78 12.25 7.12 -5.72
N VAL A 79 12.81 6.33 -6.67
CA VAL A 79 12.08 5.24 -7.34
C VAL A 79 11.56 4.22 -6.31
N SER A 80 12.38 3.79 -5.34
CA SER A 80 11.96 2.89 -4.26
C SER A 80 10.83 3.48 -3.41
N THR A 81 10.86 4.78 -3.12
CA THR A 81 9.78 5.45 -2.37
C THR A 81 8.45 5.43 -3.13
N PHE A 82 8.48 5.69 -4.45
CA PHE A 82 7.30 5.54 -5.32
C PHE A 82 6.86 4.08 -5.46
N VAL A 83 7.78 3.12 -5.52
CA VAL A 83 7.47 1.68 -5.60
C VAL A 83 6.80 1.18 -4.32
N ILE A 84 7.26 1.59 -3.14
CA ILE A 84 6.65 1.23 -1.84
C ILE A 84 5.26 1.85 -1.72
N THR A 85 5.11 3.12 -2.08
CA THR A 85 3.82 3.83 -2.08
C THR A 85 2.85 3.19 -3.09
N GLY A 86 3.34 2.88 -4.29
CA GLY A 86 2.58 2.20 -5.34
C GLY A 86 2.17 0.79 -4.96
N LEU A 87 3.03 0.01 -4.28
CA LEU A 87 2.68 -1.32 -3.76
C LEU A 87 1.68 -1.24 -2.60
N TYR A 88 1.80 -0.23 -1.73
CA TYR A 88 0.79 0.06 -0.71
C TYR A 88 -0.57 0.36 -1.35
N VAL A 89 -0.66 1.32 -2.29
CA VAL A 89 -1.91 1.68 -2.98
C VAL A 89 -2.44 0.51 -3.81
N ARG A 90 -1.58 -0.21 -4.55
CA ARG A 90 -1.98 -1.37 -5.37
C ARG A 90 -2.56 -2.49 -4.52
N TYR A 91 -2.04 -2.73 -3.31
CA TYR A 91 -2.58 -3.72 -2.38
C TYR A 91 -3.79 -3.19 -1.60
N ALA A 92 -3.79 -1.91 -1.20
CA ALA A 92 -4.93 -1.27 -0.54
C ALA A 92 -6.15 -1.31 -1.44
N ASN A 93 -6.03 -0.88 -2.70
CA ASN A 93 -7.09 -1.00 -3.70
C ASN A 93 -7.51 -2.47 -3.84
N ARG A 94 -6.60 -3.43 -4.08
CA ARG A 94 -6.96 -4.87 -4.13
C ARG A 94 -7.59 -5.46 -2.84
N LYS A 95 -7.69 -4.69 -1.76
CA LYS A 95 -8.39 -5.03 -0.50
C LYS A 95 -9.60 -4.14 -0.18
N LEU A 96 -9.76 -3.02 -0.89
CA LEU A 96 -10.87 -2.05 -0.82
C LEU A 96 -11.83 -2.20 -2.01
N ASP A 97 -11.33 -2.61 -3.18
CA ASP A 97 -12.08 -3.01 -4.37
C ASP A 97 -13.23 -3.98 -4.01
N PRO A 98 -13.05 -5.07 -3.23
CA PRO A 98 -14.17 -5.94 -2.82
C PRO A 98 -15.18 -5.29 -1.85
N ILE A 99 -14.87 -4.13 -1.25
CA ILE A 99 -15.82 -3.33 -0.45
C ILE A 99 -16.56 -2.34 -1.37
N ALA A 100 -15.86 -1.73 -2.33
CA ALA A 100 -16.47 -0.90 -3.35
C ALA A 100 -17.40 -1.69 -4.28
N GLU A 101 -17.04 -2.94 -4.59
CA GLU A 101 -17.80 -3.84 -5.46
C GLU A 101 -19.06 -4.39 -4.75
N SER A 102 -19.00 -4.67 -3.44
CA SER A 102 -20.20 -4.99 -2.65
C SER A 102 -21.14 -3.78 -2.51
N VAL A 103 -20.61 -2.60 -2.18
CA VAL A 103 -21.43 -1.37 -2.09
C VAL A 103 -22.08 -1.04 -3.43
N ARG A 104 -21.35 -1.22 -4.54
CA ARG A 104 -21.89 -0.96 -5.88
C ARG A 104 -22.95 -1.98 -6.30
N ALA A 105 -22.80 -3.25 -5.95
CA ALA A 105 -23.81 -4.27 -6.21
C ALA A 105 -25.13 -4.03 -5.45
N GLU A 106 -25.04 -3.48 -4.23
CA GLU A 106 -26.21 -3.10 -3.42
C GLU A 106 -26.92 -1.86 -4.00
N VAL A 107 -26.15 -0.85 -4.43
CA VAL A 107 -26.68 0.37 -5.07
C VAL A 107 -27.30 0.09 -6.45
N GLU A 108 -26.64 -0.67 -7.33
CA GLU A 108 -27.20 -1.04 -8.65
C GLU A 108 -28.34 -2.07 -8.55
N GLY A 109 -28.56 -2.67 -7.38
CA GLY A 109 -29.70 -3.55 -7.08
C GLY A 109 -30.99 -2.82 -6.69
N GLY A 110 -30.89 -1.59 -6.15
CA GLY A 110 -32.06 -0.82 -5.69
C GLY A 110 -32.85 -0.12 -6.79
N ASP A 111 -32.23 0.15 -7.94
CA ASP A 111 -32.74 1.07 -8.98
C ASP A 111 -33.75 0.42 -9.96
N LYS A 112 -34.54 -0.56 -9.49
CA LYS A 112 -35.42 -1.43 -10.32
C LYS A 112 -36.76 -1.86 -9.67
N GLN A 113 -37.37 -1.02 -8.82
CA GLN A 113 -38.79 -1.14 -8.43
C GLN A 113 -39.51 0.21 -8.56
#